data_AF-A0A9X2A936-F1
#
_entry.id   AF-A0A9X2A936-F1
#
_cell.length_a   1.000
_cell.length_b   1.000
_cell.length_c   1.000
_cell.angle_alpha   90.00
_cell.angle_beta   90.00
_cell.angle_gamma   90.00
#
_symmetry.space_group_name_H-M   'P 1'
#
loop_
_entity.id
_entity.type
_entity.pdbx_description
1 polymer ?
#
loop_
_entity_poly.entity_id
_entity_poly.type
_entity_poly.pdbx_seq_one_letter_code
_entity_poly.pdbx_strand_id
1 'polypeptide(L)'
;MINKRAILSPNSEFERREELLRLSNCELSEKEKEILRACDTEDHESIGMIGCLLAEENRKNSIRLLIATRNRSNLALAEKAKNLLGDIDEQEMIESLSEVFLLESDSLSPYEDKLLFILFGYLKSSTYSTS
;
A
#
# COMPACT_ATOMS: atom_id res chain seq x y z
N MET A 1 16.78 -13.43 -3.42
CA MET A 1 17.01 -12.42 -4.48
C MET A 1 15.72 -12.17 -5.20
N ILE A 2 15.22 -10.93 -5.14
CA ILE A 2 14.00 -10.49 -5.81
C ILE A 2 14.14 -10.50 -7.35
N ASN A 3 13.08 -10.91 -8.04
CA ASN A 3 12.96 -10.71 -9.47
C ASN A 3 12.48 -9.27 -9.74
N LYS A 4 13.44 -8.35 -9.90
CA LYS A 4 13.17 -6.92 -10.14
C LYS A 4 12.17 -6.69 -11.28
N ARG A 5 12.25 -7.49 -12.34
CA ARG A 5 11.34 -7.37 -13.49
C ARG A 5 9.91 -7.70 -13.10
N ALA A 6 9.69 -8.80 -12.37
CA ALA A 6 8.37 -9.20 -11.89
C ALA A 6 7.73 -8.15 -10.95
N ILE A 7 8.51 -7.29 -10.31
CA ILE A 7 7.97 -6.20 -9.46
C ILE A 7 7.72 -4.92 -10.24
N LEU A 8 8.73 -4.44 -10.98
CA LEU A 8 8.68 -3.11 -11.61
C LEU A 8 8.05 -3.12 -13.01
N SER A 9 8.08 -4.25 -13.71
CA SER A 9 7.64 -4.38 -15.11
C SER A 9 7.20 -5.83 -15.42
N PRO A 10 6.22 -6.36 -14.67
CA PRO A 10 5.74 -7.73 -14.88
C PRO A 10 5.02 -7.85 -16.23
N ASN A 11 4.86 -9.08 -16.69
CA ASN A 11 3.97 -9.39 -17.81
C ASN A 11 2.49 -9.28 -17.40
N SER A 12 2.18 -9.40 -16.12
CA SER A 12 0.83 -9.29 -15.57
C SER A 12 0.82 -8.92 -14.08
N GLU A 13 -0.31 -8.41 -13.60
CA GLU A 13 -0.54 -8.19 -12.15
C GLU A 13 -0.39 -9.48 -11.34
N PHE A 14 -0.82 -10.61 -11.93
CA PHE A 14 -0.67 -11.92 -11.32
C PHE A 14 0.80 -12.27 -11.07
N GLU A 15 1.70 -12.03 -12.03
CA GLU A 15 3.12 -12.29 -11.87
C GLU A 15 3.73 -11.44 -10.73
N ARG A 16 3.33 -10.17 -10.63
CA ARG A 16 3.79 -9.32 -9.51
C ARG A 16 3.34 -9.89 -8.18
N ARG A 17 2.07 -10.28 -8.08
CA ARG A 17 1.49 -10.86 -6.86
C ARG A 17 2.20 -12.15 -6.45
N GLU A 18 2.50 -13.04 -7.40
CA GLU A 18 3.25 -14.27 -7.12
C GLU A 18 4.63 -13.98 -6.52
N GLU A 19 5.36 -13.02 -7.10
CA GLU A 19 6.66 -12.63 -6.59
C GLU A 19 6.56 -11.98 -5.20
N LEU A 20 5.58 -11.09 -4.98
CA LEU A 20 5.35 -10.49 -3.66
C LEU A 20 4.96 -11.54 -2.60
N LEU A 21 4.16 -12.55 -2.96
CA LEU A 21 3.80 -13.66 -2.07
C LEU A 21 5.04 -14.48 -1.71
N ARG A 22 5.89 -14.77 -2.69
CA ARG A 22 7.16 -15.48 -2.47
C ARG A 22 8.06 -14.74 -1.47
N LEU A 23 8.11 -13.40 -1.56
CA LEU A 23 8.91 -12.56 -0.66
C LEU A 23 8.35 -12.47 0.76
N SER A 24 7.05 -12.72 0.97
CA SER A 24 6.40 -12.58 2.29
C SER A 24 7.00 -13.47 3.40
N ASN A 25 7.72 -14.51 3.01
CA ASN A 25 8.39 -15.47 3.91
C ASN A 25 9.91 -15.28 3.97
N CYS A 26 10.44 -14.14 3.49
CA CYS A 26 11.87 -13.87 3.41
C CYS A 26 12.23 -12.58 4.12
N GLU A 27 13.40 -12.54 4.74
CA GLU A 27 14.02 -11.28 5.13
C GLU A 27 14.53 -10.56 3.87
N LEU A 28 14.18 -9.29 3.74
CA LEU A 28 14.55 -8.47 2.59
C LEU A 28 15.82 -7.69 2.88
N SER A 29 16.78 -7.78 1.97
CA SER A 29 17.92 -6.85 1.94
C SER A 29 17.47 -5.43 1.56
N GLU A 30 18.27 -4.42 1.92
CA GLU A 30 17.95 -3.03 1.55
C GLU A 30 17.81 -2.82 0.04
N LYS A 31 18.62 -3.53 -0.77
CA LYS A 31 18.50 -3.50 -2.23
C LYS A 31 17.16 -4.04 -2.73
N GLU A 32 16.61 -5.04 -2.05
CA GLU A 32 15.29 -5.58 -2.37
C GLU A 32 14.19 -4.61 -1.93
N LYS A 33 14.34 -3.95 -0.78
CA LYS A 33 13.43 -2.89 -0.34
C LYS A 33 13.45 -1.69 -1.29
N GLU A 34 14.61 -1.29 -1.81
CA GLU A 34 14.71 -0.23 -2.85
C GLU A 34 13.86 -0.55 -4.08
N ILE A 35 13.86 -1.81 -4.51
CA ILE A 35 13.03 -2.27 -5.64
C ILE A 35 11.54 -2.16 -5.29
N LEU A 36 11.13 -2.56 -4.08
CA LEU A 36 9.75 -2.42 -3.63
C LEU A 36 9.33 -0.95 -3.50
N ARG A 37 10.20 -0.07 -2.98
CA ARG A 37 9.95 1.38 -2.86
C ARG A 37 9.73 2.04 -4.22
N ALA A 38 10.45 1.56 -5.26
CA ALA A 38 10.35 2.04 -6.63
C ALA A 38 9.14 1.51 -7.41
N CYS A 39 8.38 0.55 -6.86
CA CYS A 39 7.18 0.02 -7.51
C CYS A 39 6.00 1.00 -7.38
N ASP A 40 5.43 1.34 -8.53
CA ASP A 40 4.36 2.34 -8.74
C ASP A 40 3.03 1.72 -9.22
N THR A 41 2.80 0.44 -8.86
CA THR A 41 1.59 -0.31 -9.22
C THR A 41 0.29 0.36 -8.73
N GLU A 42 -0.78 0.17 -9.49
CA GLU A 42 -2.15 0.60 -9.15
C GLU A 42 -2.96 -0.52 -8.50
N ASP A 43 -2.51 -1.77 -8.61
CA ASP A 43 -3.22 -2.90 -8.06
C ASP A 43 -3.23 -2.87 -6.53
N HIS A 44 -4.42 -2.81 -5.97
CA HIS A 44 -4.64 -2.57 -4.55
C HIS A 44 -4.04 -3.66 -3.66
N GLU A 45 -4.11 -4.92 -4.10
CA GLU A 45 -3.52 -6.02 -3.35
C GLU A 45 -1.99 -5.93 -3.37
N SER A 46 -1.39 -5.68 -4.53
CA SER A 46 0.05 -5.49 -4.68
C SER A 46 0.56 -4.28 -3.88
N ILE A 47 -0.15 -3.15 -3.91
CA ILE A 47 0.12 -1.96 -3.08
C ILE A 47 0.21 -2.36 -1.61
N GLY A 48 -0.81 -3.08 -1.12
CA GLY A 48 -0.87 -3.49 0.27
C GLY A 48 0.21 -4.50 0.66
N MET A 49 0.49 -5.46 -0.22
CA MET A 49 1.59 -6.42 -0.02
C MET A 49 2.94 -5.73 0.08
N ILE A 50 3.22 -4.75 -0.79
CA ILE A 50 4.43 -3.93 -0.73
C ILE A 50 4.51 -3.19 0.61
N GLY A 51 3.41 -2.59 1.07
CA GLY A 51 3.35 -1.92 2.36
C GLY A 51 3.75 -2.83 3.53
N CYS A 52 3.19 -4.03 3.54
CA CYS A 52 3.46 -5.07 4.55
C CYS A 52 4.86 -5.70 4.47
N LEU A 53 5.51 -5.66 3.30
CA LEU A 53 6.88 -6.15 3.10
C LEU A 53 7.91 -5.12 3.53
N LEU A 54 7.65 -3.83 3.29
CA LEU A 54 8.54 -2.75 3.69
C LEU A 54 8.52 -2.53 5.21
N ALA A 55 7.32 -2.53 5.82
CA ALA A 55 7.13 -2.28 7.25
C ALA A 55 7.86 -1.01 7.74
N GLU A 56 7.81 0.05 6.93
CA GLU A 56 8.46 1.33 7.22
C GLU A 56 7.45 2.35 7.76
N GLU A 57 7.91 3.17 8.70
CA GLU A 57 7.15 4.30 9.23
C GLU A 57 7.41 5.56 8.40
N ASN A 58 6.76 5.63 7.24
CA ASN A 58 6.72 6.85 6.42
C ASN A 58 5.36 7.00 5.74
N ARG A 59 4.98 8.24 5.43
CA ARG A 59 3.67 8.60 4.84
C ARG A 59 3.28 7.69 3.67
N LYS A 60 4.17 7.52 2.69
CA LYS A 60 3.92 6.67 1.52
C LYS A 60 3.57 5.23 1.94
N ASN A 61 4.32 4.67 2.88
CA ASN A 61 4.06 3.33 3.38
C ASN A 61 2.80 3.25 4.26
N SER A 62 2.51 4.28 5.07
CA SER A 62 1.25 4.38 5.83
C SER A 62 0.03 4.35 4.91
N ILE A 63 0.07 5.07 3.77
CA ILE A 63 -1.02 5.02 2.78
C ILE A 63 -1.17 3.60 2.20
N ARG A 64 -0.05 2.92 1.86
CA ARG A 64 -0.10 1.53 1.39
C ARG A 64 -0.73 0.59 2.42
N LEU A 65 -0.38 0.74 3.69
CA LEU A 65 -0.93 -0.06 4.78
C LEU A 65 -2.43 0.23 4.99
N LEU A 66 -2.86 1.49 4.94
CA LEU A 66 -4.28 1.85 5.00
C LEU A 66 -5.08 1.23 3.83
N ILE A 67 -4.53 1.21 2.62
CA ILE A 67 -5.15 0.50 1.49
C ILE A 67 -5.26 -1.00 1.80
N ALA A 68 -4.21 -1.59 2.37
CA ALA A 68 -4.18 -2.99 2.75
C ALA A 68 -5.23 -3.36 3.82
N THR A 69 -5.47 -2.51 4.83
CA THR A 69 -6.47 -2.78 5.89
C THR A 69 -7.89 -2.91 5.33
N ARG A 70 -8.14 -2.40 4.13
CA ARG A 70 -9.42 -2.44 3.41
C ARG A 70 -9.53 -3.60 2.43
N ASN A 71 -8.52 -4.46 2.34
CA ASN A 71 -8.57 -5.62 1.44
C ASN A 71 -9.57 -6.67 1.96
N ARG A 72 -10.73 -6.76 1.31
CA ARG A 72 -11.81 -7.72 1.66
C ARG A 72 -11.53 -9.14 1.17
N SER A 73 -10.70 -9.30 0.15
CA SER A 73 -10.39 -10.59 -0.46
C SER A 73 -9.22 -11.31 0.22
N ASN A 74 -8.37 -10.55 0.93
CA ASN A 74 -7.19 -11.07 1.62
C ASN A 74 -7.16 -10.57 3.08
N LEU A 75 -7.90 -11.26 3.94
CA LEU A 75 -8.04 -10.91 5.35
C LEU A 75 -6.70 -10.97 6.11
N ALA A 76 -5.84 -11.93 5.77
CA ALA A 76 -4.51 -12.06 6.38
C ALA A 76 -3.63 -10.83 6.07
N LEU A 77 -3.71 -10.31 4.84
CA LEU A 77 -3.03 -9.07 4.48
C LEU A 77 -3.59 -7.88 5.26
N ALA A 78 -4.91 -7.77 5.37
CA ALA A 78 -5.57 -6.70 6.11
C ALA A 78 -5.21 -6.70 7.59
N GLU A 79 -5.18 -7.88 8.23
CA GLU A 79 -4.77 -8.04 9.63
C GLU A 79 -3.29 -7.70 9.83
N LYS A 80 -2.41 -8.20 8.95
CA LYS A 80 -0.98 -7.86 8.99
C LYS A 80 -0.77 -6.35 8.89
N ALA A 81 -1.50 -5.68 8.01
CA ALA A 81 -1.39 -4.24 7.84
C ALA A 81 -1.84 -3.47 9.09
N LYS A 82 -2.95 -3.89 9.72
CA LYS A 82 -3.41 -3.31 11.00
C LYS A 82 -2.37 -3.46 12.09
N ASN A 83 -1.77 -4.65 12.22
CA ASN A 83 -0.72 -4.89 13.20
C ASN A 83 0.52 -4.01 12.96
N LEU A 84 0.85 -3.70 11.70
CA LEU A 84 1.96 -2.81 11.34
C LEU A 84 1.64 -1.33 11.56
N LEU A 85 0.37 -0.93 11.44
CA LEU A 85 -0.08 0.41 11.82
C LEU A 85 -0.11 0.58 13.35
N GLY A 86 -0.23 -0.51 14.11
CA GLY A 86 -0.26 -0.48 15.57
C GLY A 86 -1.52 0.17 16.11
N ASP A 87 -1.39 0.87 17.24
CA ASP A 87 -2.49 1.55 17.93
C ASP A 87 -2.80 2.94 17.37
N ILE A 88 -2.38 3.24 16.14
CA ILE A 88 -2.67 4.53 15.51
C ILE A 88 -4.17 4.63 15.25
N ASP A 89 -4.75 5.79 15.57
CA ASP A 89 -6.12 6.10 15.18
C ASP A 89 -6.20 6.24 13.65
N GLU A 90 -6.76 5.23 12.99
CA GLU A 90 -6.94 5.22 11.53
C GLU A 90 -7.75 6.44 11.07
N GLN A 91 -8.71 6.92 11.86
CA GLN A 91 -9.56 8.05 11.49
C GLN A 91 -8.75 9.36 11.51
N GLU A 92 -7.98 9.59 12.57
CA GLU A 92 -7.07 10.75 12.66
C GLU A 92 -6.05 10.75 11.51
N MET A 93 -5.50 9.59 11.19
CA MET A 93 -4.58 9.45 10.05
C MET A 93 -5.25 9.76 8.71
N ILE A 94 -6.47 9.26 8.50
CA ILE A 94 -7.25 9.54 7.28
C ILE A 94 -7.57 11.04 7.15
N GLU A 95 -7.93 11.70 8.24
CA GLU A 95 -8.21 13.14 8.27
C GLU A 95 -6.95 13.94 7.90
N SER A 96 -5.81 13.65 8.53
CA SER A 96 -4.53 14.29 8.20
C SER A 96 -4.14 14.08 6.74
N LEU A 97 -4.30 12.86 6.21
CA LEU A 97 -4.01 12.57 4.79
C LEU A 97 -4.98 13.30 3.84
N SER A 98 -6.22 13.55 4.28
CA SER A 98 -7.20 14.28 3.47
C SER A 98 -6.85 15.76 3.36
N GLU A 99 -6.33 16.36 4.43
CA GLU A 99 -5.80 17.72 4.41
C GLU A 99 -4.62 17.84 3.45
N VAL A 100 -3.66 16.90 3.53
CA VAL A 100 -2.51 16.88 2.60
C VAL A 100 -2.98 16.76 1.15
N PHE A 101 -3.94 15.88 0.87
CA PHE A 101 -4.46 15.66 -0.48
C PHE A 101 -5.18 16.89 -1.07
N LEU A 102 -5.90 17.65 -0.23
CA LEU A 102 -6.71 18.79 -0.67
C LEU A 102 -5.95 20.12 -0.67
N LEU A 103 -5.00 20.29 0.27
CA LEU A 103 -4.41 21.60 0.58
C LEU A 103 -2.90 21.64 0.30
N GLU A 104 -2.22 20.50 0.27
CA GLU A 104 -0.75 20.41 0.14
C GLU A 104 -0.32 19.52 -1.04
N SER A 105 -1.09 19.52 -2.13
CA SER A 105 -0.84 18.65 -3.29
C SER A 105 0.55 18.86 -3.92
N ASP A 106 1.09 20.07 -3.86
CA ASP A 106 2.45 20.39 -4.34
C ASP A 106 3.57 19.68 -3.54
N SER A 107 3.26 19.14 -2.36
CA SER A 107 4.20 18.38 -1.50
C SER A 107 4.21 16.87 -1.77
N LEU A 108 3.30 16.39 -2.63
CA LEU A 108 3.14 14.98 -2.94
C LEU A 108 4.00 14.59 -4.13
N SER A 109 4.71 13.46 -4.02
CA SER A 109 5.22 12.82 -5.23
C SER A 109 4.06 12.31 -6.09
N PRO A 110 4.23 12.20 -7.43
CA PRO A 110 3.15 11.72 -8.31
C PRO A 110 2.54 10.38 -7.89
N TYR A 111 3.34 9.51 -7.26
CA TYR A 111 2.85 8.23 -6.78
C TYR A 111 2.14 8.32 -5.42
N GLU A 112 2.52 9.25 -4.53
CA GLU A 112 1.75 9.46 -3.29
C GLU A 112 0.36 10.02 -3.58
N ASP A 113 0.26 10.98 -4.51
CA ASP A 113 -1.02 11.53 -4.98
C ASP A 113 -1.95 10.42 -5.49
N LYS A 114 -1.39 9.54 -6.32
CA LYS A 114 -2.08 8.37 -6.85
C LYS A 114 -2.52 7.37 -5.78
N LEU A 115 -1.67 7.11 -4.77
CA LEU A 115 -2.04 6.26 -3.63
C LEU A 115 -3.18 6.87 -2.81
N LEU A 116 -3.17 8.19 -2.59
CA LEU A 116 -4.24 8.89 -1.89
C LEU A 116 -5.55 8.84 -2.68
N PHE A 117 -5.50 9.03 -3.99
CA PHE A 117 -6.66 8.87 -4.86
C PHE A 117 -7.29 7.48 -4.73
N ILE A 118 -6.46 6.42 -4.74
CA ILE A 118 -6.89 5.04 -4.53
C ILE A 118 -7.52 4.85 -3.14
N LEU A 119 -6.84 5.32 -2.08
CA LEU A 119 -7.32 5.20 -0.70
C LEU A 119 -8.70 5.86 -0.54
N PHE A 120 -8.86 7.10 -0.99
CA PHE A 120 -10.13 7.82 -0.85
C PHE A 120 -11.23 7.24 -1.76
N GLY A 121 -10.88 6.67 -2.91
CA GLY A 121 -11.80 5.90 -3.73
C GLY A 121 -12.42 4.73 -2.95
N TYR A 122 -11.59 4.00 -2.19
CA TYR A 122 -12.07 2.92 -1.33
C TYR A 122 -12.96 3.40 -0.20
N LEU A 123 -12.55 4.45 0.52
CA LEU A 123 -13.33 5.00 1.63
C LEU A 123 -14.71 5.45 1.16
N LYS A 124 -14.79 6.06 -0.03
CA LYS A 124 -16.07 6.45 -0.65
C LYS A 124 -16.93 5.24 -1.03
N SER A 125 -16.38 4.15 -1.57
CA SER A 125 -17.18 2.95 -1.88
C SER A 125 -17.73 2.23 -0.65
N SER A 126 -17.06 2.37 0.50
CA SER A 126 -17.45 1.73 1.75
C SER A 126 -18.71 2.34 2.35
N THR A 127 -18.91 3.65 2.19
CA THR A 127 -20.07 4.38 2.74
C THR A 127 -21.37 4.11 2.00
N TYR A 128 -21.32 3.65 0.74
CA TYR A 128 -22.51 3.26 -0.03
C TYR A 128 -22.93 1.80 0.13
N SER A 129 -22.18 0.99 0.90
CA SER A 129 -22.50 -0.43 1.14
C SER A 129 -23.36 -0.67 2.39
N THR A 130 -23.74 0.39 3.10
CA THR A 130 -24.59 0.35 4.31
C THR A 130 -25.87 1.17 4.11
N SER A 131 -26.61 0.87 3.04
CA SER A 131 -27.94 1.44 2.77
C SER A 131 -28.91 0.33 2.39
#